data_AF-A0A450RXI5-F1
#
_entry.id   AF-A0A450RXI5-F1
#
_cell.length_a   1.000
_cell.length_b   1.000
_cell.length_c   1.000
_cell.angle_alpha   90.00
_cell.angle_beta   90.00
_cell.angle_gamma   90.00
#
_symmetry.space_group_name_H-M   'P 1'
#
loop_
_entity.id
_entity.type
_entity.pdbx_description
1 polymer ?
#
loop_
_entity_poly.entity_id
_entity_poly.type
_entity_poly.pdbx_seq_one_letter_code
_entity_poly.pdbx_strand_id
1 'polypeptide(L)'
;MKPGKESSQSGSPIGQIVSASLERVTGEKARRFMSKQIQYTDEPLGEMKLVPDFLPSPKELALKNEQTKITISLSSESVAYFRETAKRHHMQYQKMICQLLDQYVAQQKSANK
;
A
#
# COMPACT_ATOMS: atom_id res chain seq x y z
N MET A 1 -29.17 44.03 -53.68
CA MET A 1 -29.03 44.32 -52.24
C MET A 1 -27.67 43.81 -51.77
N LYS A 2 -26.84 44.68 -51.18
CA LYS A 2 -25.51 44.36 -50.67
C LYS A 2 -25.59 43.53 -49.37
N PRO A 3 -24.66 42.59 -49.14
CA PRO A 3 -24.10 42.30 -47.81
C PRO A 3 -22.88 43.19 -47.54
N GLY A 4 -22.77 43.78 -46.33
CA GLY A 4 -21.49 44.30 -45.79
C GLY A 4 -20.69 43.12 -45.21
N LYS A 5 -19.42 42.88 -45.56
CA LYS A 5 -18.17 43.59 -45.16
C LYS A 5 -18.11 43.78 -43.64
N GLU A 6 -17.13 43.24 -42.93
CA GLU A 6 -15.70 43.55 -43.07
C GLU A 6 -14.74 42.35 -42.85
N SER A 7 -13.65 42.37 -43.63
CA SER A 7 -12.40 41.63 -43.41
C SER A 7 -11.50 42.43 -42.46
N SER A 8 -10.58 41.77 -41.75
CA SER A 8 -9.15 41.81 -42.12
C SER A 8 -8.27 41.00 -41.18
N GLN A 9 -7.31 40.35 -41.82
CA GLN A 9 -6.19 39.60 -41.28
C GLN A 9 -5.08 40.54 -40.75
N SER A 10 -4.31 40.06 -39.79
CA SER A 10 -2.85 40.27 -39.67
C SER A 10 -2.37 39.35 -38.55
N GLY A 11 -1.44 38.41 -38.75
CA GLY A 11 -0.05 38.64 -39.15
C GLY A 11 0.84 38.57 -37.90
N SER A 12 1.46 37.41 -37.67
CA SER A 12 2.59 37.20 -36.72
C SER A 12 3.85 37.92 -37.23
N PRO A 13 4.99 38.12 -36.50
CA PRO A 13 5.58 37.19 -35.52
C PRO A 13 6.49 37.79 -34.38
N ILE A 14 7.07 36.89 -33.58
CA ILE A 14 8.33 36.94 -32.76
C ILE A 14 8.36 37.77 -31.46
N GLY A 15 8.60 37.05 -30.36
CA GLY A 15 9.12 37.58 -29.10
C GLY A 15 9.25 36.47 -28.06
N GLN A 16 10.26 35.61 -28.20
CA GLN A 16 10.63 34.61 -27.20
C GLN A 16 10.90 35.30 -25.86
N ILE A 17 10.18 34.92 -24.81
CA ILE A 17 10.62 35.20 -23.44
C ILE A 17 10.87 33.86 -22.75
N VAL A 18 12.13 33.75 -22.37
CA VAL A 18 12.81 32.63 -21.75
C VAL A 18 12.20 32.28 -20.39
N SER A 19 12.06 30.98 -20.24
CA SER A 19 11.97 30.13 -19.06
C SER A 19 12.82 30.55 -17.85
N ALA A 20 12.19 30.64 -16.68
CA ALA A 20 12.73 30.43 -15.31
C ALA A 20 11.56 30.69 -14.34
N SER A 21 11.13 29.87 -13.37
CA SER A 21 11.79 28.83 -12.59
C SER A 21 10.71 27.90 -12.03
N LEU A 22 10.92 26.59 -12.13
CA LEU A 22 10.27 25.63 -11.24
C LEU A 22 11.35 24.66 -10.75
N GLU A 23 12.15 25.11 -9.79
CA GLU A 23 13.01 24.20 -9.05
C GLU A 23 12.15 23.46 -8.02
N ARG A 24 11.83 22.21 -8.32
CA ARG A 24 11.66 21.20 -7.26
C ARG A 24 12.97 20.44 -7.16
N VAL A 25 13.68 20.72 -6.08
CA VAL A 25 14.81 19.96 -5.58
C VAL A 25 14.31 18.55 -5.21
N THR A 26 14.51 17.60 -6.12
CA THR A 26 14.54 16.17 -5.82
C THR A 26 15.73 15.57 -6.55
N GLY A 27 16.92 15.88 -6.01
CA GLY A 27 18.13 15.13 -6.28
C GLY A 27 18.17 13.89 -5.41
N GLU A 28 17.39 12.85 -5.73
CA GLU A 28 17.80 11.49 -5.38
C GLU A 28 17.51 10.55 -6.55
N LYS A 29 18.56 10.43 -7.35
CA LYS A 29 18.74 9.50 -8.45
C LYS A 29 18.39 8.10 -7.94
N ALA A 30 17.19 7.61 -8.27
CA ALA A 30 16.87 6.19 -8.18
C ALA A 30 17.88 5.45 -9.05
N ARG A 31 18.99 5.03 -8.44
CA ARG A 31 19.97 4.21 -9.13
C ARG A 31 19.23 2.93 -9.48
N ARG A 32 19.19 2.60 -10.77
CA ARG A 32 18.79 1.28 -11.26
C ARG A 32 19.80 0.25 -10.78
N PHE A 33 19.80 -0.05 -9.48
CA PHE A 33 20.42 -1.24 -8.92
C PHE A 33 19.63 -2.41 -9.51
N MET A 34 20.31 -3.37 -10.16
CA MET A 34 19.72 -4.49 -10.92
C MET A 34 19.36 -4.25 -12.41
N SER A 35 20.06 -3.33 -13.10
CA SER A 35 19.96 -3.22 -14.58
C SER A 35 20.93 -4.12 -15.37
N LYS A 36 21.77 -4.90 -14.69
CA LYS A 36 22.74 -5.78 -15.33
C LYS A 36 22.13 -7.16 -15.53
N GLN A 37 22.14 -7.63 -16.78
CA GLN A 37 21.75 -9.00 -17.12
C GLN A 37 22.74 -9.97 -16.48
N ILE A 38 22.24 -10.90 -15.67
CA ILE A 38 23.05 -11.97 -15.09
C ILE A 38 23.39 -12.94 -16.24
N GLN A 39 24.67 -13.08 -16.54
CA GLN A 39 25.18 -14.09 -17.46
C GLN A 39 25.50 -15.34 -16.64
N TYR A 40 24.72 -16.39 -16.85
CA TYR A 40 24.98 -17.69 -16.24
C TYR A 40 25.96 -18.45 -17.12
N THR A 41 27.02 -18.97 -16.52
CA THR A 41 27.91 -19.94 -17.16
C THR A 41 27.43 -21.35 -16.79
N ASP A 42 27.54 -22.31 -17.70
CA ASP A 42 27.17 -23.72 -17.47
C ASP A 42 28.19 -24.43 -16.54
N GLU A 43 28.34 -23.91 -15.33
CA GLU A 43 29.22 -24.49 -14.31
C GLU A 43 28.66 -25.84 -13.85
N PRO A 44 29.54 -26.82 -13.53
CA PRO A 44 29.09 -28.13 -13.08
C PRO A 44 28.31 -28.00 -11.78
N LEU A 45 27.00 -28.26 -11.85
CA LEU A 45 26.13 -28.40 -10.70
C LEU A 45 26.69 -29.56 -9.86
N GLY A 46 27.04 -29.27 -8.60
CA GLY A 46 27.58 -30.28 -7.68
C GLY A 46 26.61 -31.42 -7.40
N GLU A 47 26.89 -32.23 -6.37
CA GLU A 47 26.03 -33.36 -6.00
C GLU A 47 24.58 -32.92 -5.73
N MET A 48 23.66 -33.25 -6.65
CA MET A 48 22.25 -32.96 -6.50
C MET A 48 21.63 -33.90 -5.46
N LYS A 49 21.01 -33.32 -4.43
CA LYS A 49 20.19 -34.06 -3.48
C LYS A 49 18.73 -33.86 -3.84
N LEU A 50 18.02 -34.97 -4.03
CA LEU A 50 16.58 -34.96 -4.27
C LEU A 50 15.88 -34.58 -2.96
N VAL A 51 15.35 -33.35 -2.92
CA VAL A 51 14.57 -32.83 -1.81
C VAL A 51 13.09 -33.00 -2.16
N PRO A 52 12.29 -33.69 -1.34
CA PRO A 52 10.85 -33.75 -1.57
C PRO A 52 10.22 -32.36 -1.41
N ASP A 53 9.13 -32.10 -2.13
CA ASP A 53 8.41 -30.83 -2.00
C ASP A 53 7.87 -30.68 -0.57
N PHE A 54 8.42 -29.72 0.16
CA PHE A 54 8.06 -29.42 1.55
C PHE A 54 7.18 -28.18 1.66
N LEU A 55 6.84 -27.55 0.54
CA LEU A 55 6.02 -26.36 0.62
C LEU A 55 4.58 -26.78 0.95
N PRO A 56 3.98 -26.22 2.02
CA PRO A 56 2.55 -26.33 2.20
C PRO A 56 1.86 -25.77 0.97
N SER A 57 0.67 -26.27 0.66
CA SER A 57 -0.07 -25.71 -0.46
C SER A 57 -0.27 -24.20 -0.26
N PRO A 58 -0.31 -23.37 -1.32
CA PRO A 58 -0.51 -21.93 -1.18
C PRO A 58 -1.73 -21.52 -0.34
N LYS A 59 -2.73 -22.41 -0.24
CA LYS A 59 -3.92 -22.24 0.60
C LYS A 59 -3.63 -22.41 2.10
N GLU A 60 -2.70 -23.28 2.46
CA GLU A 60 -2.24 -23.55 3.84
C GLU A 60 -1.17 -22.54 4.28
N LEU A 61 -0.40 -21.98 3.34
CA LEU A 61 0.50 -20.85 3.57
C LEU A 61 -0.23 -19.56 3.93
N ALA A 62 -1.50 -19.43 3.52
CA ALA A 62 -2.35 -18.32 3.96
C ALA A 62 -2.84 -18.59 5.38
N LEU A 63 -2.18 -18.02 6.38
CA LEU A 63 -2.68 -17.88 7.76
C LEU A 63 -4.02 -17.13 7.75
N LYS A 64 -5.12 -17.85 7.49
CA LYS A 64 -6.47 -17.30 7.49
C LYS A 64 -6.99 -17.32 8.91
N ASN A 65 -7.03 -16.16 9.53
CA ASN A 65 -7.78 -16.00 10.78
C ASN A 65 -9.28 -16.02 10.42
N GLU A 66 -9.99 -17.04 10.91
CA GLU A 66 -11.45 -17.13 10.77
C GLU A 66 -12.10 -16.01 11.58
N GLN A 67 -12.68 -15.03 10.89
CA GLN A 67 -13.35 -13.90 11.54
C GLN A 67 -14.88 -14.06 11.41
N THR A 68 -15.54 -14.29 12.54
CA THR A 68 -17.01 -14.29 12.61
C THR A 68 -17.52 -12.87 12.80
N LYS A 69 -18.37 -12.40 11.88
CA LYS A 69 -19.02 -11.09 11.99
C LYS A 69 -20.18 -11.17 12.97
N ILE A 70 -20.14 -10.32 14.00
CA ILE A 70 -21.22 -10.15 14.97
C ILE A 70 -21.62 -8.68 15.06
N THR A 71 -22.84 -8.42 15.53
CA THR A 71 -23.31 -7.07 15.86
C THR A 71 -23.52 -6.99 17.36
N ILE A 72 -22.78 -6.10 18.03
CA ILE A 72 -22.92 -5.81 19.46
C ILE A 72 -23.10 -4.31 19.65
N SER A 73 -23.88 -3.92 20.66
CA SER A 73 -24.06 -2.52 21.03
C SER A 73 -23.00 -2.13 22.06
N LEU A 74 -22.26 -1.05 21.77
CA LEU A 74 -21.26 -0.47 22.67
C LEU A 74 -21.71 0.94 23.09
N SER A 75 -21.25 1.40 24.25
CA SER A 75 -21.49 2.79 24.66
C SER A 75 -20.79 3.78 23.73
N SER A 76 -21.36 4.98 23.57
CA SER A 76 -20.78 6.05 22.77
C SER A 76 -19.38 6.45 23.24
N GLU A 77 -19.18 6.47 24.57
CA GLU A 77 -17.90 6.73 25.22
C GLU A 77 -16.84 5.69 24.83
N SER A 78 -17.17 4.40 24.88
CA SER A 78 -16.25 3.33 24.50
C SER A 78 -15.82 3.48 23.04
N VAL A 79 -16.77 3.75 22.15
CA VAL A 79 -16.49 3.93 20.71
C VAL A 79 -15.60 5.15 20.48
N ALA A 80 -15.81 6.26 21.21
CA ALA A 80 -14.96 7.45 21.12
C ALA A 80 -13.52 7.12 21.54
N TYR A 81 -13.33 6.45 22.68
CA TYR A 81 -12.02 6.04 23.17
C TYR A 81 -11.24 5.19 22.15
N PHE A 82 -11.89 4.18 21.56
CA PHE A 82 -11.22 3.32 20.57
C PHE A 82 -10.89 4.08 19.28
N ARG A 83 -11.73 5.04 18.85
CA ARG A 83 -11.43 5.86 17.66
C ARG A 83 -10.21 6.74 17.87
N GLU A 84 -10.08 7.38 19.02
CA GLU A 84 -8.92 8.23 19.33
C GLU A 84 -7.65 7.40 19.46
N THR A 85 -7.72 6.28 20.16
CA THR A 85 -6.58 5.39 20.36
C THR A 85 -6.13 4.77 19.03
N ALA A 86 -7.07 4.32 18.21
CA ALA A 86 -6.79 3.79 16.88
C ALA A 86 -6.04 4.77 15.97
N LYS A 87 -6.38 6.07 16.03
CA LYS A 87 -5.66 7.12 15.30
C LYS A 87 -4.22 7.26 15.77
N ARG A 88 -3.96 7.22 17.08
CA ARG A 88 -2.60 7.32 17.65
C ARG A 88 -1.71 6.13 17.27
N HIS A 89 -2.29 4.93 17.19
CA HIS A 89 -1.56 3.69 16.90
C HIS A 89 -1.62 3.28 15.42
N HIS A 90 -2.13 4.14 14.53
CA HIS A 90 -2.28 3.86 13.10
C HIS A 90 -2.97 2.52 12.79
N MET A 91 -4.01 2.19 13.55
CA MET A 91 -4.76 0.93 13.42
C MET A 91 -6.25 1.19 13.25
N GLN A 92 -7.00 0.18 12.83
CA GLN A 92 -8.46 0.26 12.74
C GLN A 92 -9.09 0.07 14.14
N TYR A 93 -10.05 0.92 14.50
CA TYR A 93 -10.72 0.83 15.81
C TYR A 93 -11.42 -0.53 16.02
N GLN A 94 -11.92 -1.14 14.95
CA GLN A 94 -12.54 -2.46 15.01
C GLN A 94 -11.52 -3.54 15.40
N LYS A 95 -10.29 -3.45 14.86
CA LYS A 95 -9.22 -4.39 15.19
C LYS A 95 -8.81 -4.28 16.65
N MET A 96 -8.77 -3.06 17.20
CA MET A 96 -8.55 -2.85 18.64
C MET A 96 -9.62 -3.53 19.49
N ILE A 97 -10.90 -3.37 19.13
CA ILE A 97 -12.01 -3.99 19.86
C ILE A 97 -11.91 -5.51 19.82
N CYS A 98 -11.64 -6.09 18.64
CA CYS A 98 -11.44 -7.54 18.51
C CYS A 98 -10.29 -8.04 19.39
N GLN A 99 -9.13 -7.38 19.32
CA GLN A 99 -7.95 -7.78 20.11
C GLN A 99 -8.22 -7.70 21.62
N LEU A 100 -8.95 -6.69 22.09
CA LEU A 100 -9.32 -6.59 23.49
C LEU A 100 -10.16 -7.79 23.94
N LEU A 101 -11.14 -8.18 23.12
CA LEU A 101 -11.99 -9.35 23.42
C LEU A 101 -11.17 -10.65 23.39
N ASP A 102 -10.29 -10.81 22.42
CA ASP A 102 -9.41 -11.98 22.32
C ASP A 102 -8.51 -12.12 23.55
N GLN A 103 -7.90 -11.03 24.00
CA GLN A 103 -7.07 -11.00 25.21
C GLN A 103 -7.88 -11.32 26.48
N TYR A 104 -9.08 -10.74 26.61
CA TYR A 104 -9.96 -11.04 27.74
C TYR A 104 -10.31 -12.52 27.81
N VAL A 105 -10.69 -13.13 26.69
CA VAL A 105 -11.02 -14.56 26.63
C VAL A 105 -9.80 -15.43 26.91
N ALA A 106 -8.62 -15.07 26.40
CA ALA A 106 -7.38 -15.78 26.68
C ALA A 106 -7.06 -15.81 28.18
N GLN A 107 -7.20 -14.67 28.85
CA GLN A 107 -6.99 -14.55 30.29
C GLN A 107 -8.00 -15.39 31.10
N GLN A 108 -9.28 -15.34 30.73
CA GLN A 108 -10.33 -16.14 31.40
C GLN A 108 -10.12 -17.65 31.23
N LYS A 109 -9.73 -18.09 30.03
CA LYS A 109 -9.43 -19.51 29.77
C LYS A 109 -8.23 -20.01 30.59
N SER A 110 -7.22 -19.16 30.80
CA SER A 110 -6.07 -19.52 31.64
C SER A 110 -6.39 -19.54 33.13
N ALA A 111 -7.34 -18.73 33.59
CA ALA A 111 -7.75 -18.67 35.01
C ALA A 111 -8.66 -19.84 35.42
N ASN A 112 -9.42 -20.41 34.48
CA ASN A 112 -10.35 -21.51 34.72
C ASN A 112 -9.78 -22.90 34.37
N LYS A 113 -8.46 -23.01 34.24
CA LYS A 113 -7.74 -24.26 34.00
C LYS A 113 -6.89 -24.62 35.20
#